data_AF-A0A957EF96-F1
#
_entry.id   AF-A0A957EF96-F1
#
_cell.length_a   1.000
_cell.length_b   1.000
_cell.length_c   1.000
_cell.angle_alpha   90.00
_cell.angle_beta   90.00
_cell.angle_gamma   90.00
#
_symmetry.space_group_name_H-M   'P 1'
#
loop_
_entity.id
_entity.type
_entity.pdbx_description
1 polymer ?
#
loop_
_entity_poly.entity_id
_entity_poly.type
_entity_poly.pdbx_seq_one_letter_code
_entity_poly.pdbx_strand_id
1 'polypeptide(L)'
;METKLSRWCDGLIEVGWLFAVIAVPLFFNIHSDRVFEPDKLTLMRSIAVVMGTAWLVKFVDLRQWRYAARLRWRTEDSFWRMPFLLIVTLLVLVYIVSSLFSVTPLVSWAGSYQRLQGTYTTLAYIVIFGT
;
A
#
# COMPACT_ATOMS: atom_id res chain seq x y z
N MET A 1 21.31 7.43 -9.59
CA MET A 1 21.18 8.59 -10.49
C MET A 1 19.72 8.97 -10.49
N GLU A 2 19.39 10.21 -10.12
CA GLU A 2 17.99 10.65 -10.10
C GLU A 2 17.52 10.97 -11.52
N THR A 3 16.50 10.27 -11.97
CA THR A 3 15.84 10.54 -13.25
C THR A 3 14.77 11.62 -13.06
N LYS A 4 14.38 12.30 -14.14
CA LYS A 4 13.22 13.21 -14.09
C LYS A 4 11.94 12.44 -13.71
N LEU A 5 11.80 11.20 -14.19
CA LEU A 5 10.63 10.35 -13.92
C LEU A 5 10.53 9.97 -12.44
N SER A 6 11.64 9.58 -11.80
CA SER A 6 11.67 9.28 -10.37
C SER A 6 11.22 10.47 -9.53
N ARG A 7 11.67 11.69 -9.85
CA ARG A 7 11.26 12.90 -9.11
C ARG A 7 9.77 13.20 -9.22
N TRP A 8 9.18 12.96 -10.40
CA TRP A 8 7.72 13.07 -10.56
C TRP A 8 6.96 12.02 -9.75
N CYS A 9 7.47 10.77 -9.71
CA CYS A 9 6.87 9.71 -8.90
C CYS A 9 6.92 10.06 -7.41
N ASP A 10 8.04 10.64 -6.94
CA ASP A 10 8.19 11.09 -5.56
C ASP A 10 7.19 12.20 -5.20
N GLY A 11 7.04 13.19 -6.08
CA GLY A 11 6.02 14.23 -5.88
C GLY A 11 4.59 13.68 -5.89
N LEU A 12 4.28 12.69 -6.75
CA LEU A 12 2.97 12.04 -6.78
C LEU A 12 2.69 11.24 -5.50
N ILE A 13 3.68 10.52 -4.97
CA ILE A 13 3.55 9.78 -3.71
C ILE A 13 3.35 10.77 -2.56
N GLU A 14 4.14 11.85 -2.51
CA GLU A 14 4.04 12.88 -1.48
C GLU A 14 2.66 13.56 -1.45
N VAL A 15 2.19 14.02 -2.61
CA VAL A 15 0.86 14.58 -2.75
C VAL A 15 -0.22 13.54 -2.43
N GLY A 16 0.00 12.27 -2.81
CA GLY A 16 -0.95 11.18 -2.59
C GLY A 16 -1.25 10.92 -1.11
N TRP A 17 -0.23 10.80 -0.26
CA TRP A 17 -0.46 10.56 1.17
C TRP A 17 -1.03 11.80 1.88
N LEU A 18 -0.58 13.01 1.51
CA LEU A 18 -1.13 14.26 2.03
C LEU A 18 -2.61 14.40 1.67
N PHE A 19 -2.95 14.10 0.42
CA PHE A 19 -4.32 14.09 -0.05
C PHE A 19 -5.14 13.02 0.69
N ALA A 20 -4.60 11.84 0.96
CA ALA A 20 -5.29 10.81 1.74
C ALA A 20 -5.64 11.30 3.16
N VAL A 21 -4.70 11.94 3.86
CA VAL A 21 -4.90 12.46 5.23
C VAL A 21 -5.98 13.54 5.29
N ILE A 22 -6.17 14.31 4.22
CA ILE A 22 -7.17 15.38 4.17
C ILE A 22 -8.51 14.88 3.61
N ALA A 23 -8.49 14.22 2.44
CA ALA A 23 -9.69 13.86 1.70
C ALA A 23 -10.46 12.73 2.39
N VAL A 24 -9.80 11.71 2.95
CA VAL A 24 -10.50 10.56 3.54
C VAL A 24 -11.33 10.96 4.77
N PRO A 25 -10.84 11.78 5.73
CA PRO A 25 -11.68 12.23 6.85
C PRO A 25 -12.83 13.15 6.43
N LEU A 26 -12.60 14.02 5.42
CA LEU A 26 -13.59 14.98 4.93
C LEU A 26 -14.63 14.34 4.00
N PHE A 27 -14.32 13.20 3.40
CA PHE A 27 -15.19 12.55 2.43
C PHE A 27 -16.51 12.12 3.10
N PHE A 28 -17.62 12.51 2.49
CA PHE A 28 -18.96 12.17 2.95
C PHE A 28 -19.88 12.06 1.73
N ASN A 29 -20.68 11.00 1.66
CA ASN A 29 -21.59 10.77 0.56
C ASN A 29 -23.02 10.58 1.05
N ILE A 30 -23.84 11.63 0.94
CA ILE A 30 -25.23 11.66 1.43
C ILE A 30 -26.15 10.65 0.73
N HIS A 31 -25.75 10.16 -0.44
CA HIS A 31 -26.53 9.22 -1.24
C HIS A 31 -26.25 7.74 -0.88
N SER A 32 -25.36 7.48 0.08
CA SER A 32 -24.97 6.12 0.47
C SER A 32 -25.69 5.68 1.73
N ASP A 33 -26.19 4.44 1.77
CA ASP A 33 -26.83 3.85 2.96
C ASP A 33 -25.89 3.86 4.18
N ARG A 34 -24.58 3.82 3.94
CA ARG A 34 -23.53 3.96 4.94
C ARG A 34 -22.66 5.15 4.58
N VAL A 35 -23.26 6.32 4.72
CA VAL A 35 -22.71 7.65 4.47
C VAL A 35 -21.24 7.86 4.88
N PHE A 36 -20.73 7.11 5.87
CA PHE A 36 -19.41 7.28 6.45
C PHE A 36 -18.39 6.15 6.25
N GLU A 37 -18.77 4.94 5.83
CA GLU A 37 -17.89 3.77 5.98
C GLU A 37 -17.31 3.25 4.65
N PRO A 38 -18.10 2.60 3.77
CA PRO A 38 -17.58 1.94 2.56
C PRO A 38 -16.97 2.89 1.53
N ASP A 39 -17.57 4.07 1.35
CA ASP A 39 -17.16 4.97 0.27
C ASP A 39 -15.82 5.64 0.58
N LYS A 40 -15.57 5.96 1.86
CA LYS A 40 -14.26 6.44 2.33
C LYS A 40 -13.14 5.44 2.06
N LEU A 41 -13.41 4.16 2.32
CA LEU A 41 -12.45 3.09 2.06
C LEU A 41 -12.18 2.93 0.57
N THR A 42 -13.21 3.10 -0.26
CA THR A 42 -13.06 3.02 -1.72
C THR A 42 -12.20 4.18 -2.24
N LEU A 43 -12.41 5.41 -1.75
CA LEU A 43 -11.55 6.55 -2.04
C LEU A 43 -10.10 6.26 -1.62
N MET A 44 -9.89 5.83 -0.37
CA MET A 44 -8.57 5.52 0.16
C MET A 44 -7.86 4.44 -0.66
N ARG A 45 -8.56 3.35 -1.03
CA ARG A 45 -8.04 2.28 -1.90
C ARG A 45 -7.63 2.81 -3.27
N SER A 46 -8.40 3.71 -3.86
CA SER A 46 -8.07 4.31 -5.16
C SER A 46 -6.80 5.15 -5.11
N ILE A 47 -6.61 5.95 -4.05
CA ILE A 47 -5.39 6.72 -3.81
C ILE A 47 -4.20 5.78 -3.66
N ALA A 48 -4.35 4.71 -2.86
CA ALA A 48 -3.30 3.71 -2.66
C ALA A 48 -2.88 3.03 -3.98
N VAL A 49 -3.81 2.74 -4.89
CA VAL A 49 -3.48 2.15 -6.20
C VAL A 49 -2.67 3.13 -7.06
N VAL A 50 -3.03 4.41 -7.07
CA VAL A 50 -2.27 5.45 -7.79
C VAL A 50 -0.85 5.59 -7.23
N MET A 51 -0.71 5.67 -5.91
CA MET A 51 0.59 5.74 -5.23
C MET A 51 1.43 4.49 -5.49
N GLY A 52 0.83 3.30 -5.35
CA GLY A 52 1.50 2.03 -5.62
C GLY A 52 1.96 1.90 -7.07
N THR A 53 1.18 2.43 -8.02
CA THR A 53 1.58 2.47 -9.43
C THR A 53 2.75 3.41 -9.65
N ALA A 54 2.74 4.62 -9.07
CA ALA A 54 3.86 5.55 -9.13
C ALA A 54 5.14 4.96 -8.52
N TRP A 55 4.99 4.26 -7.38
CA TRP A 55 6.08 3.54 -6.74
C TRP A 55 6.64 2.42 -7.63
N LEU A 56 5.79 1.62 -8.25
CA LEU A 56 6.21 0.56 -9.19
C LEU A 56 6.96 1.13 -10.39
N VAL A 57 6.47 2.23 -10.98
CA VAL A 57 7.14 2.93 -12.09
C VAL A 57 8.53 3.40 -11.67
N LYS A 58 8.64 4.05 -10.51
CA LYS A 58 9.94 4.47 -9.94
C LYS A 58 10.87 3.28 -9.71
N PHE A 59 10.37 2.20 -9.15
CA PHE A 59 11.13 0.98 -8.85
C PHE A 59 11.74 0.36 -10.11
N VAL A 60 10.96 0.29 -11.20
CA VAL A 60 11.40 -0.20 -12.51
C VAL A 60 12.41 0.74 -13.16
N ASP A 61 12.14 2.05 -13.17
CA ASP A 61 12.99 3.08 -13.78
C ASP A 61 14.39 3.11 -13.16
N LEU A 62 14.46 3.09 -11.82
CA LEU A 62 15.71 3.05 -11.08
C LEU A 62 16.40 1.68 -11.11
N ARG A 63 15.78 0.67 -11.74
CA ARG A 63 16.22 -0.74 -11.75
C ARG A 63 16.64 -1.21 -10.37
N GLN A 64 15.81 -0.92 -9.36
CA GLN A 64 16.14 -1.20 -7.96
C GLN A 64 16.44 -2.69 -7.71
N TRP A 65 15.93 -3.59 -8.57
CA TRP A 65 16.29 -5.01 -8.57
C TRP A 65 17.80 -5.29 -8.74
N ARG A 66 18.57 -4.42 -9.42
CA ARG A 66 20.04 -4.55 -9.51
C ARG A 66 20.74 -4.24 -8.19
N TYR A 67 20.09 -3.51 -7.28
CA TYR A 67 20.55 -3.28 -5.91
C TYR A 67 20.12 -4.40 -4.95
N ALA A 68 19.62 -5.55 -5.45
CA ALA A 68 19.36 -6.76 -4.67
C ALA A 68 20.60 -7.30 -3.90
N ALA A 69 21.78 -6.71 -4.10
CA ALA A 69 22.90 -6.84 -3.17
C ALA A 69 22.53 -6.51 -1.70
N ARG A 70 21.50 -5.68 -1.48
CA ARG A 70 20.93 -5.36 -0.16
C ARG A 70 20.22 -6.55 0.52
N LEU A 71 19.94 -7.63 -0.21
CA LEU A 71 19.38 -8.88 0.34
C LEU A 71 20.47 -9.84 0.88
N ARG A 72 21.76 -9.54 0.66
CA ARG A 72 22.88 -10.34 1.18
C ARG A 72 23.00 -10.11 2.69
N TRP A 73 23.05 -11.20 3.47
CA TRP A 73 23.13 -11.18 4.95
C TRP A 73 24.34 -10.41 5.52
N ARG A 74 25.38 -10.16 4.73
CA ARG A 74 26.70 -9.71 5.21
C ARG A 74 27.02 -8.23 4.94
N THR A 75 26.09 -7.46 4.38
CA THR A 75 26.29 -6.03 4.08
C THR A 75 25.62 -5.16 5.16
N GLU A 76 26.20 -4.01 5.50
CA GLU A 76 25.69 -3.14 6.57
C GLU A 76 24.29 -2.58 6.28
N ASP A 77 23.95 -2.38 5.00
CA ASP A 77 22.61 -1.96 4.54
C ASP A 77 21.58 -3.11 4.43
N SER A 78 21.86 -4.29 4.98
CA SER A 78 21.02 -5.48 4.75
C SER A 78 19.59 -5.29 5.23
N PHE A 79 18.62 -5.73 4.41
CA PHE A 79 17.19 -5.73 4.73
C PHE A 79 16.87 -6.38 6.10
N TRP A 80 17.67 -7.38 6.48
CA TRP A 80 17.55 -8.12 7.75
C TRP A 80 17.88 -7.29 9.00
N ARG A 81 18.55 -6.14 8.84
CA ARG A 81 18.90 -5.23 9.94
C ARG A 81 17.86 -4.14 10.16
N MET A 82 16.82 -4.07 9.34
CA MET A 82 15.72 -3.09 9.47
C MET A 82 14.51 -3.75 10.12
N PRO A 83 14.40 -3.75 11.47
CA PRO A 83 13.40 -4.55 12.19
C PRO A 83 11.97 -4.19 11.82
N PHE A 84 11.70 -2.90 11.55
CA PHE A 84 10.38 -2.43 11.14
C PHE A 84 9.96 -2.99 9.77
N LEU A 85 10.85 -2.96 8.77
CA LEU A 85 10.54 -3.51 7.45
C LEU A 85 10.31 -5.02 7.49
N LEU A 86 11.05 -5.74 8.34
CA LEU A 86 10.87 -7.18 8.54
C LEU A 86 9.47 -7.46 9.11
N ILE A 87 9.05 -6.73 10.14
CA ILE A 87 7.72 -6.88 10.75
C ILE A 87 6.62 -6.59 9.72
N VAL A 88 6.71 -5.49 8.98
CA VAL A 88 5.72 -5.13 7.95
C VAL A 88 5.66 -6.20 6.85
N THR A 89 6.81 -6.70 6.40
CA THR A 89 6.87 -7.74 5.36
C THR A 89 6.28 -9.06 5.84
N LEU A 90 6.57 -9.45 7.08
CA LEU A 90 5.98 -10.63 7.71
C LEU A 90 4.47 -10.47 7.84
N LEU A 91 3.98 -9.29 8.24
CA LEU A 91 2.55 -9.00 8.31
C LEU A 91 1.87 -9.14 6.95
N VAL A 92 2.45 -8.56 5.89
CA VAL A 92 1.97 -8.69 4.51
C VAL A 92 1.87 -10.17 4.11
N LEU A 93 2.92 -10.94 4.38
CA LEU A 93 2.97 -12.37 4.05
C LEU A 93 1.89 -13.17 4.81
N VAL A 94 1.73 -12.92 6.11
CA VAL A 94 0.70 -13.56 6.93
C VAL A 94 -0.70 -13.25 6.38
N TYR A 95 -0.99 -12.00 6.04
CA TYR A 95 -2.29 -11.62 5.46
C TYR A 95 -2.55 -12.30 4.11
N ILE A 96 -1.54 -12.37 3.23
CA ILE A 96 -1.67 -13.04 1.93
C ILE A 96 -1.93 -14.54 2.10
N VAL A 97 -1.11 -15.22 2.91
CA VAL A 97 -1.24 -16.66 3.18
C VAL A 97 -2.59 -16.94 3.84
N SER A 98 -2.95 -16.21 4.89
CA SER A 98 -4.24 -16.38 5.57
C SER A 98 -5.43 -16.15 4.64
N SER A 99 -5.35 -15.21 3.70
CA SER A 99 -6.41 -14.97 2.72
C SER A 99 -6.55 -16.09 1.71
N LEU A 100 -5.43 -16.62 1.21
CA LEU A 100 -5.40 -17.70 0.23
C LEU A 100 -5.97 -19.01 0.80
N PHE A 101 -5.66 -19.30 2.07
CA PHE A 101 -6.11 -20.51 2.77
C PHE A 101 -7.41 -20.31 3.58
N SER A 102 -8.08 -19.16 3.41
CA SER A 102 -9.36 -18.89 4.08
C SER A 102 -10.50 -19.73 3.51
N VAL A 103 -11.51 -20.01 4.33
CA VAL A 103 -12.76 -20.68 3.91
C VAL A 103 -13.49 -19.89 2.81
N THR A 104 -13.37 -18.55 2.83
CA THR A 104 -13.98 -17.67 1.83
C THR A 104 -12.95 -16.65 1.31
N PRO A 105 -12.03 -17.06 0.41
CA PRO A 105 -10.88 -16.26 0.01
C PRO A 105 -11.26 -14.89 -0.56
N LEU A 106 -12.35 -14.82 -1.34
CA LEU A 106 -12.84 -13.57 -1.93
C LEU A 106 -13.29 -12.56 -0.86
N VAL A 107 -13.98 -13.03 0.18
CA VAL A 107 -14.43 -12.17 1.28
C VAL A 107 -13.25 -11.76 2.15
N SER A 108 -12.29 -12.66 2.39
CA SER A 108 -11.05 -12.31 3.10
C SER A 108 -10.20 -11.29 2.34
N TRP A 109 -10.17 -11.37 1.01
CA TRP A 109 -9.42 -10.43 0.17
C TRP A 109 -10.10 -9.07 0.06
N ALA A 110 -11.35 -9.04 -0.43
CA ALA A 110 -12.08 -7.81 -0.77
C ALA A 110 -12.78 -7.18 0.45
N GLY A 111 -13.09 -7.97 1.46
CA GLY A 111 -13.90 -7.62 2.62
C GLY A 111 -15.38 -7.91 2.45
N SER A 112 -16.13 -7.81 3.54
CA SER A 112 -17.58 -8.00 3.52
C SER A 112 -18.29 -6.83 2.83
N TYR A 113 -19.48 -7.08 2.26
CA TYR A 113 -20.30 -6.03 1.64
C TYR A 113 -20.55 -4.84 2.56
N GLN A 114 -20.71 -5.11 3.87
CA GLN A 114 -21.03 -4.08 4.85
C GLN A 114 -19.83 -3.22 5.28
N ARG A 115 -18.63 -3.80 5.32
CA ARG A 115 -17.45 -3.15 5.90
C ARG A 115 -16.36 -2.84 4.90
N LEU A 116 -16.30 -3.55 3.77
CA LEU A 116 -15.19 -3.51 2.81
C LEU A 116 -13.82 -3.59 3.50
N GLN A 117 -13.72 -4.35 4.60
CA GLN A 117 -12.47 -4.57 5.33
C GLN A 117 -11.97 -5.96 5.01
N GLY A 118 -10.79 -6.03 4.38
CA GLY A 118 -10.13 -7.26 3.97
C GLY A 118 -8.67 -6.98 3.67
N THR A 119 -7.94 -8.00 3.22
CA THR A 119 -6.49 -7.91 2.96
C THR A 119 -6.12 -6.79 2.02
N TYR A 120 -6.93 -6.52 0.99
CA TYR A 120 -6.71 -5.40 0.09
C TYR A 120 -6.66 -4.04 0.83
N THR A 121 -7.47 -3.87 1.88
CA THR A 121 -7.50 -2.61 2.66
C THR A 121 -6.27 -2.48 3.54
N THR A 122 -5.86 -3.58 4.19
CA THR A 122 -4.62 -3.62 4.98
C THR A 122 -3.41 -3.30 4.10
N LEU A 123 -3.33 -3.88 2.91
CA LEU A 123 -2.27 -3.58 1.95
C LEU A 123 -2.32 -2.13 1.47
N ALA A 124 -3.52 -1.58 1.23
CA ALA A 124 -3.66 -0.17 0.88
C ALA A 124 -3.11 0.76 1.97
N TYR A 125 -3.34 0.45 3.27
CA TYR A 125 -2.79 1.26 4.36
C TYR A 125 -1.26 1.20 4.37
N ILE A 126 -0.70 0.01 4.17
CA ILE A 126 0.75 -0.18 4.09
C ILE A 126 1.34 0.58 2.91
N VAL A 127 0.65 0.64 1.77
CA VAL A 127 1.11 1.45 0.63
C VAL A 127 1.11 2.93 1.00
N ILE A 128 -0.01 3.49 1.50
CA ILE A 128 -0.08 4.93 1.77
C ILE A 128 0.94 5.39 2.81
N PHE A 129 1.17 4.60 3.86
CA PHE A 129 2.06 4.99 4.96
C PHE A 129 3.47 4.39 4.88
N GLY A 130 3.72 3.53 3.90
CA GLY A 130 4.99 2.81 3.74
C GLY A 130 5.76 3.17 2.48
N THR A 131 5.17 3.88 1.52
CA THR A 131 5.85 4.48 0.35
C THR A 131 6.30 5.90 0.65
#